data_AF-A0A8W7NYF5-F1
#
_entry.id   AF-A0A8W7NYF5-F1
#
_cell.length_a   1.000
_cell.length_b   1.000
_cell.length_c   1.000
_cell.angle_alpha   90.00
_cell.angle_beta   90.00
_cell.angle_gamma   90.00
#
_symmetry.space_group_name_H-M   'P 1'
#
loop_
_entity.id
_entity.type
_entity.pdbx_description
1 polymer ?
#
loop_
_entity_poly.entity_id
_entity_poly.type
_entity_poly.pdbx_seq_one_letter_code
_entity_poly.pdbx_strand_id
1 'polypeptide(L)'
;MQPDLHNTYQTSTASGLRNKVLRNTYALLGLSMIPTVMGALIGTHLNFAFMAASPIMGMLAIMAVFYGLVFAIEKNRNNSLGVFLMLGFTFMMGLLLGPLLQFALRFSNGGQLIMTAGAATSLVFVVMAGIASTTKRDLSAL
;
A
#
# COMPACT_ATOMS: atom_id res chain seq x y z
N MET A 1 39.04 23.81 25.45
CA MET A 1 37.93 23.66 24.51
C MET A 1 37.73 22.17 24.29
N GLN A 2 36.78 21.55 24.98
CA GLN A 2 36.46 20.13 24.79
C GLN A 2 35.56 20.05 23.55
N PRO A 3 35.96 19.31 22.49
CA PRO A 3 35.12 19.19 21.31
C PRO A 3 33.80 18.48 21.68
N ASP A 4 32.68 18.98 21.15
CA ASP A 4 31.31 18.49 21.32
C ASP A 4 31.12 17.06 20.77
N LEU A 5 31.75 16.09 21.42
CA LEU A 5 31.69 14.68 21.08
C LEU A 5 30.26 14.13 21.22
N HIS A 6 29.49 14.59 22.21
CA HIS A 6 28.11 14.15 22.43
C HIS A 6 27.18 14.41 21.23
N ASN A 7 27.31 15.55 20.55
CA ASN A 7 26.44 15.90 19.43
C ASN A 7 26.69 15.01 18.19
N THR A 8 27.94 14.56 18.00
CA THR A 8 28.34 13.69 16.88
C THR A 8 27.89 12.23 17.08
N TYR A 9 27.91 11.72 18.32
CA TYR A 9 27.40 10.39 18.65
C TYR A 9 25.86 10.32 18.55
N GLN A 10 25.16 11.38 18.97
CA GLN A 10 23.70 11.47 18.89
C GLN A 10 23.22 11.57 17.43
N THR A 11 23.96 12.28 16.58
CA THR A 11 23.64 12.42 15.14
C THR A 11 23.89 11.11 14.37
N SER A 12 24.93 10.34 14.71
CA SER A 12 25.25 9.07 14.05
C SER A 12 24.30 7.92 14.45
N THR A 13 23.87 7.88 15.72
CA THR A 13 22.88 6.90 16.19
C THR A 13 21.47 7.21 15.67
N ALA A 14 21.07 8.49 15.66
CA ALA A 14 19.78 8.92 15.13
C ALA A 14 19.65 8.70 13.60
N SER A 15 20.73 8.93 12.84
CA SER A 15 20.75 8.69 11.39
C SER A 15 20.65 7.19 11.05
N GLY A 16 21.32 6.32 11.81
CA GLY A 16 21.17 4.87 11.68
C GLY A 16 19.74 4.36 11.99
N LEU A 17 19.12 4.89 13.05
CA LEU A 17 17.73 4.56 13.42
C LEU A 17 16.73 5.03 12.35
N ARG A 18 16.90 6.26 11.84
CA ARG A 18 16.06 6.83 10.77
C ARG A 18 16.12 6.00 9.51
N ASN A 19 17.32 5.60 9.08
CA ASN A 19 17.49 4.78 7.88
C ASN A 19 16.84 3.38 8.03
N LYS A 20 16.86 2.82 9.24
CA LYS A 20 16.18 1.54 9.55
C LYS A 20 14.66 1.65 9.43
N VAL A 21 14.06 2.72 9.98
CA VAL A 21 12.61 2.94 9.87
C VAL A 21 12.22 3.17 8.41
N LEU A 22 12.96 4.00 7.67
CA LEU A 22 12.70 4.23 6.24
C LEU A 22 12.74 2.93 5.44
N ARG A 23 13.78 2.11 5.58
CA ARG A 23 13.85 0.80 4.91
C ARG A 23 12.69 -0.11 5.29
N ASN A 24 12.30 -0.16 6.56
CA ASN A 24 11.18 -0.97 7.00
C ASN A 24 9.85 -0.45 6.46
N THR A 25 9.63 0.86 6.43
CA THR A 25 8.44 1.48 5.85
C THR A 25 8.36 1.21 4.35
N TYR A 26 9.45 1.40 3.60
CA TYR A 26 9.49 1.09 2.18
C TYR A 26 9.34 -0.41 1.91
N ALA A 27 9.91 -1.28 2.75
CA ALA A 27 9.74 -2.73 2.62
C ALA A 27 8.28 -3.15 2.87
N LEU A 28 7.63 -2.62 3.90
CA LEU A 28 6.23 -2.90 4.19
C LEU A 28 5.29 -2.35 3.11
N LEU A 29 5.61 -1.18 2.54
CA LEU A 29 4.82 -0.59 1.47
C LEU A 29 5.02 -1.33 0.13
N GLY A 30 6.23 -1.79 -0.18
CA GLY A 30 6.46 -2.69 -1.31
C GLY A 30 5.74 -4.04 -1.13
N LEU A 31 5.79 -4.59 0.08
CA LEU A 31 5.12 -5.85 0.41
C LEU A 31 3.58 -5.72 0.34
N SER A 32 3.01 -4.54 0.61
CA SER A 32 1.56 -4.29 0.51
C SER A 32 1.05 -4.15 -0.94
N MET A 33 1.94 -4.05 -1.94
CA MET A 33 1.57 -4.10 -3.36
C MET A 33 1.27 -5.52 -3.87
N ILE A 34 1.86 -6.55 -3.26
CA ILE A 34 1.60 -7.95 -3.66
C ILE A 34 0.12 -8.32 -3.43
N PRO A 35 -0.48 -8.06 -2.25
CA PRO A 35 -1.89 -8.33 -1.99
C PRO A 35 -2.84 -7.54 -2.86
N THR A 36 -2.53 -6.28 -3.19
CA THR A 36 -3.40 -5.46 -4.04
C THR A 36 -3.48 -6.01 -5.45
N VAL A 37 -2.34 -6.44 -6.02
CA VAL A 37 -2.31 -7.08 -7.34
C VAL A 37 -3.04 -8.42 -7.31
N MET A 38 -2.80 -9.27 -6.30
CA MET A 38 -3.54 -10.52 -6.15
C MET A 38 -5.06 -10.32 -5.99
N GLY A 39 -5.45 -9.34 -5.17
CA GLY A 39 -6.85 -8.97 -4.95
C GLY A 39 -7.50 -8.43 -6.21
N ALA A 40 -6.80 -7.61 -6.99
CA ALA A 40 -7.27 -7.12 -8.28
C ALA A 40 -7.49 -8.26 -9.28
N LEU A 41 -6.53 -9.19 -9.38
CA LEU A 41 -6.66 -10.36 -10.25
C LEU A 41 -7.88 -11.19 -9.87
N ILE A 42 -8.02 -11.58 -8.60
CA ILE A 42 -9.18 -12.34 -8.12
C ILE A 42 -10.48 -11.54 -8.32
N GLY A 43 -10.44 -10.23 -8.06
CA GLY A 43 -11.58 -9.32 -8.22
C GLY A 43 -12.06 -9.22 -9.67
N THR A 44 -11.20 -9.35 -10.68
CA THR A 44 -11.64 -9.39 -12.09
C THR A 44 -12.40 -10.67 -12.44
N HIS A 45 -12.20 -11.77 -11.70
CA HIS A 45 -12.86 -13.04 -11.92
C HIS A 45 -14.12 -13.23 -11.06
N LEU A 46 -14.30 -12.44 -10.00
CA LEU A 46 -15.50 -12.48 -9.19
C LEU A 46 -16.68 -11.81 -9.90
N ASN A 47 -17.82 -12.51 -9.92
CA ASN A 47 -19.09 -11.95 -10.36
C ASN A 47 -19.68 -11.09 -9.23
N PHE A 48 -19.55 -9.76 -9.35
CA PHE A 48 -20.22 -8.80 -8.45
C PHE A 48 -21.73 -8.68 -8.72
N ALA A 49 -22.35 -9.70 -9.31
CA ALA A 49 -23.78 -9.75 -9.60
C ALA A 49 -24.66 -9.49 -8.36
N PHE A 50 -24.19 -9.89 -7.17
CA PHE A 50 -24.85 -9.61 -5.88
C PHE A 50 -24.89 -8.10 -5.54
N MET A 51 -23.87 -7.36 -5.96
CA MET A 51 -23.76 -5.90 -5.78
C MET A 51 -24.58 -5.14 -6.83
N ALA A 52 -24.68 -5.69 -8.05
CA ALA A 52 -25.53 -5.15 -9.11
C ALA A 52 -27.03 -5.37 -8.84
N ALA A 53 -27.41 -6.50 -8.22
CA ALA A 53 -28.79 -6.82 -7.88
C ALA A 53 -29.32 -6.01 -6.68
N SER A 54 -28.45 -5.63 -5.73
CA SER A 54 -28.82 -4.81 -4.57
C SER A 54 -27.69 -3.86 -4.16
N PRO A 55 -27.56 -2.68 -4.82
CA PRO A 55 -26.46 -1.74 -4.60
C PRO A 55 -26.34 -1.29 -3.14
N ILE A 56 -27.47 -1.14 -2.44
CA ILE A 56 -27.52 -0.75 -1.03
C ILE A 56 -26.94 -1.85 -0.14
N MET A 57 -27.26 -3.12 -0.40
CA MET A 57 -26.79 -4.24 0.42
C MET A 57 -25.31 -4.53 0.17
N GLY A 58 -24.84 -4.39 -1.07
CA GLY A 58 -23.42 -4.43 -1.40
C GLY A 58 -22.62 -3.30 -0.73
N MET A 59 -23.15 -2.08 -0.73
CA MET A 59 -22.52 -0.94 -0.05
C MET A 59 -22.47 -1.13 1.46
N LEU A 60 -23.55 -1.63 2.08
CA LEU A 60 -23.58 -1.94 3.52
C LEU A 60 -22.63 -3.09 3.87
N ALA A 61 -22.52 -4.12 3.05
CA ALA A 61 -21.58 -5.22 3.25
C ALA A 61 -20.13 -4.72 3.17
N ILE A 62 -19.79 -3.91 2.16
CA ILE A 62 -18.47 -3.30 2.04
C ILE A 62 -18.18 -2.43 3.26
N MET A 63 -19.14 -1.62 3.70
CA MET A 63 -18.96 -0.79 4.90
C MET A 63 -18.76 -1.64 6.15
N ALA A 64 -19.55 -2.69 6.35
CA ALA A 64 -19.39 -3.58 7.50
C ALA A 64 -18.03 -4.26 7.51
N VAL A 65 -17.57 -4.78 6.36
CA VAL A 65 -16.24 -5.40 6.26
C VAL A 65 -15.13 -4.37 6.42
N PHE A 66 -15.25 -3.19 5.80
CA PHE A 66 -14.27 -2.11 5.90
C PHE A 66 -14.09 -1.63 7.34
N TYR A 67 -15.19 -1.25 8.00
CA TYR A 67 -15.14 -0.82 9.40
C TYR A 67 -14.71 -1.95 10.33
N GLY A 68 -15.13 -3.19 10.06
CA GLY A 68 -14.72 -4.37 10.82
C GLY A 68 -13.20 -4.61 10.73
N LEU A 69 -12.63 -4.54 9.53
CA LEU A 69 -11.18 -4.72 9.32
C LEU A 69 -10.38 -3.57 9.91
N VAL A 70 -10.81 -2.32 9.71
CA VAL A 70 -10.14 -1.15 10.28
C VAL A 70 -10.15 -1.21 11.81
N PHE A 71 -11.26 -1.58 12.42
CA PHE A 71 -11.35 -1.80 13.87
C PHE A 71 -10.43 -2.92 14.34
N ALA A 72 -10.37 -4.04 13.61
CA ALA A 72 -9.49 -5.14 13.93
C ALA A 72 -8.00 -4.77 13.81
N ILE A 73 -7.63 -3.95 12.81
CA ILE A 73 -6.27 -3.43 12.65
C ILE A 73 -5.91 -2.50 13.81
N GLU A 74 -6.80 -1.56 14.16
CA GLU A 74 -6.55 -0.62 15.26
C GLU A 74 -6.35 -1.37 16.59
N LYS A 75 -7.16 -2.42 16.84
CA LYS A 75 -7.01 -3.27 18.02
C LYS A 75 -5.69 -4.06 18.03
N ASN A 76 -5.12 -4.38 16.87
CA ASN A 76 -3.89 -5.16 16.73
C ASN A 76 -2.67 -4.32 16.30
N ARG A 77 -2.73 -2.99 16.45
CA ARG A 77 -1.73 -2.04 15.95
C ARG A 77 -0.31 -2.27 16.47
N ASN A 78 -0.18 -2.66 17.74
CA ASN A 78 1.11 -2.86 18.40
C ASN A 78 1.65 -4.29 18.25
N ASN A 79 0.96 -5.15 17.51
CA ASN A 79 1.36 -6.53 17.31
C ASN A 79 1.74 -6.79 15.84
N SER A 80 2.67 -7.73 15.63
CA SER A 80 3.02 -8.26 14.30
C SER A 80 1.81 -8.79 13.53
N LEU A 81 0.78 -9.25 14.24
CA LEU A 81 -0.53 -9.62 13.66
C LEU A 81 -1.20 -8.45 12.91
N GLY A 82 -1.02 -7.21 13.36
CA GLY A 82 -1.56 -6.03 12.68
C GLY A 82 -1.06 -5.86 11.25
N VAL A 83 0.17 -6.29 10.95
CA VAL A 83 0.73 -6.26 9.58
C VAL A 83 -0.02 -7.24 8.67
N PHE A 84 -0.34 -8.44 9.15
CA PHE A 84 -1.13 -9.41 8.39
C PHE A 84 -2.57 -8.94 8.17
N LEU A 85 -3.19 -8.29 9.17
CA LEU A 85 -4.52 -7.71 9.03
C LEU A 85 -4.52 -6.54 8.03
N MET A 86 -3.49 -5.68 8.06
CA MET A 86 -3.29 -4.64 7.06
C MET A 86 -3.13 -5.24 5.66
N LEU A 87 -2.39 -6.34 5.54
CA LEU A 87 -2.19 -7.05 4.28
C LEU A 87 -3.51 -7.61 3.72
N GLY A 88 -4.36 -8.18 4.60
CA GLY A 88 -5.71 -8.60 4.24
C GLY A 88 -6.60 -7.43 3.84
N PHE A 89 -6.45 -6.27 4.48
CA PHE A 89 -7.18 -5.06 4.13
C PHE A 89 -6.78 -4.50 2.76
N THR A 90 -5.48 -4.48 2.45
CA THR A 90 -5.02 -4.05 1.12
C THR A 90 -5.44 -5.04 0.03
N PHE A 91 -5.48 -6.34 0.33
CA PHE A 91 -6.07 -7.35 -0.55
C PHE A 91 -7.55 -7.06 -0.84
N MET A 92 -8.35 -6.79 0.19
CA MET A 92 -9.76 -6.43 0.05
C MET A 92 -9.93 -5.17 -0.81
N MET A 93 -9.06 -4.17 -0.65
CA MET A 93 -9.06 -2.99 -1.51
C MET A 93 -8.72 -3.31 -2.98
N GLY A 94 -7.79 -4.24 -3.21
CA GLY A 94 -7.56 -4.79 -4.55
C GLY A 94 -8.80 -5.45 -5.14
N LEU A 95 -9.53 -6.21 -4.33
CA LEU A 95 -10.78 -6.87 -4.73
C LEU A 95 -11.87 -5.86 -5.12
N LEU A 96 -11.98 -4.77 -4.36
CA LEU A 96 -12.92 -3.67 -4.59
C LEU A 96 -12.66 -2.91 -5.90
N LEU A 97 -11.42 -2.95 -6.42
CA LEU A 97 -11.11 -2.44 -7.76
C LEU A 97 -11.65 -3.34 -8.88
N GLY A 98 -12.07 -4.57 -8.58
CA GLY A 98 -12.57 -5.56 -9.53
C GLY A 98 -13.62 -5.02 -10.52
N PRO A 99 -14.73 -4.39 -10.09
CA PRO A 99 -15.73 -3.85 -11.01
C PRO A 99 -15.18 -2.74 -11.92
N LEU A 100 -14.26 -1.91 -11.40
CA LEU A 100 -13.62 -0.84 -12.16
C LEU A 100 -12.65 -1.40 -13.20
N LEU A 101 -11.90 -2.44 -12.84
CA LEU A 101 -11.03 -3.18 -13.75
C LEU A 101 -11.86 -3.91 -14.83
N GLN A 102 -12.97 -4.54 -14.46
CA GLN A 102 -13.90 -5.17 -15.40
C GLN A 102 -14.48 -4.16 -16.39
N PHE A 103 -14.77 -2.93 -15.95
CA PHE A 103 -15.16 -1.84 -16.85
C PHE A 103 -14.04 -1.49 -17.84
N ALA A 104 -12.80 -1.35 -17.36
CA ALA A 104 -11.63 -1.09 -18.20
C ALA A 104 -11.33 -2.26 -19.17
N LEU A 105 -11.64 -3.51 -18.80
CA LEU A 105 -11.49 -4.68 -19.67
C LEU A 105 -12.49 -4.74 -20.82
N ARG A 106 -13.55 -3.90 -20.82
CA ARG A 106 -14.50 -3.80 -21.95
C ARG A 106 -13.88 -3.14 -23.19
N PHE A 107 -12.77 -2.43 -23.03
CA PHE A 107 -12.02 -1.88 -24.16
C PHE A 107 -11.19 -2.98 -24.84
N SER A 108 -11.03 -2.89 -26.16
CA SER A 108 -10.28 -3.89 -26.96
C SER A 108 -8.82 -4.09 -26.49
N ASN A 109 -8.24 -3.10 -25.80
CA ASN A 109 -6.90 -3.12 -25.22
C ASN A 109 -6.90 -3.00 -23.68
N GLY A 110 -8.02 -3.32 -23.01
CA GLY A 110 -8.21 -3.07 -21.59
C GLY A 110 -7.17 -3.72 -20.68
N GLY A 111 -6.83 -4.98 -20.94
CA GLY A 111 -5.81 -5.70 -20.15
C GLY A 111 -4.41 -5.09 -20.29
N GLN A 112 -4.05 -4.69 -21.52
CA GLN A 112 -2.79 -3.99 -21.77
C GLN A 112 -2.78 -2.63 -21.07
N LEU A 113 -3.89 -1.88 -21.11
CA LEU A 113 -4.02 -0.56 -20.49
C LEU A 113 -3.82 -0.63 -18.96
N ILE A 114 -4.46 -1.61 -18.31
CA ILE A 114 -4.30 -1.87 -16.86
C ILE A 114 -2.85 -2.22 -16.54
N MET A 115 -2.25 -3.16 -17.27
CA MET A 115 -0.87 -3.56 -17.04
C MET A 115 0.12 -2.41 -17.25
N THR A 116 -0.01 -1.65 -18.34
CA THR A 116 0.89 -0.52 -18.61
C THR A 116 0.75 0.59 -17.60
N ALA A 117 -0.48 0.91 -17.17
CA ALA A 117 -0.71 1.96 -16.17
C ALA A 117 -0.18 1.53 -14.79
N GLY A 118 -0.45 0.29 -14.39
CA GLY A 118 0.05 -0.28 -13.13
C GLY A 118 1.58 -0.38 -13.13
N ALA A 119 2.17 -0.88 -14.21
CA ALA A 119 3.63 -1.00 -14.34
C ALA A 119 4.33 0.36 -14.39
N ALA A 120 3.77 1.36 -15.10
CA ALA A 120 4.33 2.70 -15.12
C ALA A 120 4.32 3.32 -13.71
N THR A 121 3.22 3.16 -12.97
CA THR A 121 3.08 3.69 -11.61
C THR A 121 4.06 3.03 -10.64
N SER A 122 4.17 1.69 -10.68
CA SER A 122 5.10 0.96 -9.82
C SER A 122 6.55 1.27 -10.15
N LEU A 123 6.88 1.42 -11.44
CA LEU A 123 8.21 1.83 -11.87
C LEU A 123 8.58 3.22 -11.36
N VAL A 124 7.72 4.21 -11.56
CA VAL A 124 7.96 5.58 -11.06
C VAL A 124 8.12 5.58 -9.54
N PHE A 125 7.26 4.85 -8.84
CA PHE A 125 7.32 4.71 -7.39
C PHE A 125 8.66 4.12 -6.92
N VAL A 126 9.09 3.00 -7.52
CA VAL A 126 10.35 2.32 -7.14
C VAL A 126 11.56 3.20 -7.47
N VAL A 127 11.58 3.88 -8.61
CA VAL A 127 12.65 4.79 -9.00
C VAL A 127 12.75 5.94 -7.99
N MET A 128 11.64 6.60 -7.67
CA MET A 128 11.63 7.70 -6.70
C MET A 128 11.96 7.24 -5.30
N ALA A 129 11.47 6.08 -4.86
CA ALA A 129 11.81 5.48 -3.57
C ALA A 129 13.32 5.16 -3.48
N GLY A 130 13.90 4.64 -4.57
CA GLY A 130 15.34 4.39 -4.67
C GLY A 130 16.16 5.67 -4.54
N ILE A 131 15.79 6.72 -5.28
CA ILE A 131 16.42 8.04 -5.19
C ILE A 131 16.27 8.60 -3.77
N ALA A 132 15.08 8.56 -3.19
CA ALA A 132 14.83 9.05 -1.84
C ALA A 132 15.65 8.29 -0.77
N SER A 133 15.88 6.98 -0.96
CA SER A 133 16.66 6.16 -0.01
C SER A 133 18.17 6.42 -0.05
N THR A 134 18.69 6.94 -1.16
CA THR A 134 20.14 7.19 -1.36
C THR A 134 20.51 8.67 -1.34
N THR A 135 19.51 9.55 -1.43
CA THR A 135 19.71 11.00 -1.44
C THR A 135 20.19 11.50 -0.08
N LYS A 136 21.35 12.15 -0.05
CA LYS A 136 21.91 12.83 1.13
C LYS A 136 21.47 14.28 1.28
N ARG A 137 20.72 14.82 0.30
CA ARG A 137 20.18 16.18 0.35
C ARG A 137 18.94 16.21 1.22
N ASP A 138 18.85 17.23 2.07
CA ASP A 138 17.65 17.51 2.84
C ASP A 138 16.57 18.08 1.90
N LEU A 139 15.42 17.41 1.87
CA LEU A 139 14.26 17.79 1.06
C LEU A 139 13.09 18.28 1.93
N SER A 140 13.32 18.49 3.23
CA SER A 140 12.27 18.89 4.18
C SER A 140 11.79 20.34 4.02
N ALA A 141 12.45 21.15 3.17
CA ALA A 141 12.20 22.58 3.00
C ALA A 141 11.68 22.96 1.59
N LEU A 142 11.31 21.98 0.77
CA LEU A 142 10.52 22.14 -0.45
C LEU A 142 9.06 21.81 -0.14
#